data_AF-A0A642PJV0-F1
#
_entry.id   AF-A0A642PJV0-F1
#
_cell.length_a   1.000
_cell.length_b   1.000
_cell.length_c   1.000
_cell.angle_alpha   90.00
_cell.angle_beta   90.00
_cell.angle_gamma   90.00
#
_symmetry.space_group_name_H-M   'P 1'
#
loop_
_entity.id
_entity.type
_entity.pdbx_description
1 polymer ?
#
loop_
_entity_poly.entity_id
_entity_poly.type
_entity_poly.pdbx_seq_one_letter_code
_entity_poly.pdbx_strand_id
1 'polypeptide(L)'
;MDPVTQHLISSYLLMPVLTVIFGIAAYFIARKNKLLNNKKLIVYLLLCGIVLALPGLSGFMDYNFMPYIYVLLAILYWTAGYYNRFLLRKVFASGKETPSFGIRCLLTVTVVLLGAGLFSVVFNLCNELQYGIWASTCLLPFAFPLLYSQTVNSYFDIPLEIYKVWKYSEEYDSDSLYINRERSIVVDVEIFRKVDDSAAERITGKASEDVIFG
;
A
#
# COMPACT_ATOMS: atom_id res chain seq x y z
N MET A 1 32.93 -25.12 3.05
CA MET A 1 32.15 -25.64 1.89
C MET A 1 32.99 -25.37 0.65
N ASP A 2 33.14 -26.35 -0.23
CA ASP A 2 33.89 -26.15 -1.47
C ASP A 2 33.22 -25.06 -2.33
N PRO A 3 33.99 -24.19 -2.99
CA PRO A 3 33.45 -23.04 -3.72
C PRO A 3 32.45 -23.45 -4.82
N VAL A 4 32.64 -24.64 -5.41
CA VAL A 4 31.72 -25.24 -6.40
C VAL A 4 30.36 -25.57 -5.78
N THR A 5 30.35 -26.09 -4.54
CA THR A 5 29.10 -26.41 -3.84
C THR A 5 28.33 -25.16 -3.45
N GLN A 6 29.04 -24.10 -3.02
CA GLN A 6 28.41 -22.81 -2.70
C GLN A 6 27.76 -22.20 -3.93
N HIS A 7 28.45 -22.20 -5.08
CA HIS A 7 27.93 -21.67 -6.33
C HIS A 7 26.68 -22.41 -6.82
N LEU A 8 26.66 -23.74 -6.76
CA LEU A 8 25.46 -24.51 -7.12
C LEU A 8 24.27 -24.21 -6.20
N ILE A 9 24.52 -24.10 -4.90
CA ILE A 9 23.48 -23.80 -3.92
C ILE A 9 22.93 -22.38 -4.14
N SER A 10 23.81 -21.39 -4.29
CA SER A 10 23.40 -20.00 -4.45
C SER A 10 22.77 -19.73 -5.80
N SER A 11 23.27 -20.28 -6.90
CA SER A 11 22.76 -19.95 -8.24
C SER A 11 21.52 -20.78 -8.59
N TYR A 12 21.51 -22.09 -8.31
CA TYR A 12 20.45 -22.97 -8.81
C TYR A 12 19.46 -23.43 -7.75
N LEU A 13 19.91 -23.69 -6.53
CA LEU A 13 19.08 -24.41 -5.56
C LEU A 13 18.24 -23.48 -4.68
N LEU A 14 18.74 -22.28 -4.37
CA LEU A 14 18.14 -21.41 -3.36
C LEU A 14 16.68 -21.05 -3.69
N MET A 15 16.42 -20.47 -4.87
CA MET A 15 15.07 -20.06 -5.24
C MET A 15 14.09 -21.24 -5.38
N PRO A 16 14.44 -22.34 -6.07
CA PRO A 16 13.57 -23.52 -6.12
C PRO A 16 13.27 -24.11 -4.74
N VAL A 17 14.27 -24.24 -3.85
CA VAL A 17 14.04 -24.71 -2.48
C VAL A 17 13.09 -23.77 -1.73
N LEU A 18 13.27 -22.45 -1.88
CA LEU A 18 12.38 -21.44 -1.31
C LEU A 18 10.95 -21.61 -1.84
N THR A 19 10.78 -21.81 -3.14
CA THR A 19 9.45 -22.07 -3.71
C THR A 19 8.80 -23.34 -3.20
N VAL A 20 9.56 -24.43 -2.97
CA VAL A 20 9.03 -25.67 -2.41
C VAL A 20 8.60 -25.46 -0.96
N ILE A 21 9.41 -24.82 -0.13
CA ILE A 21 9.09 -24.54 1.28
C ILE A 21 7.82 -23.69 1.39
N PHE A 22 7.76 -22.58 0.64
CA PHE A 22 6.60 -21.71 0.64
C PHE A 22 5.38 -22.35 -0.05
N GLY A 23 5.59 -23.18 -1.06
CA GLY A 23 4.53 -23.96 -1.71
C GLY A 23 3.88 -24.96 -0.75
N ILE A 24 4.68 -25.64 0.09
CA ILE A 24 4.18 -26.53 1.15
C ILE A 24 3.39 -25.72 2.19
N ALA A 25 3.91 -24.58 2.65
CA ALA A 25 3.22 -23.71 3.60
C ALA A 25 1.88 -23.20 3.02
N ALA A 26 1.87 -22.73 1.77
CA ALA A 26 0.68 -22.30 1.06
C ALA A 26 -0.32 -23.46 0.88
N TYR A 27 0.15 -24.68 0.60
CA TYR A 27 -0.69 -25.87 0.49
C TYR A 27 -1.41 -26.18 1.81
N PHE A 28 -0.72 -26.13 2.96
CA PHE A 28 -1.35 -26.35 4.26
C PHE A 28 -2.43 -25.31 4.56
N ILE A 29 -2.18 -24.04 4.26
CA ILE A 29 -3.15 -22.96 4.48
C ILE A 29 -4.35 -23.10 3.51
N ALA A 30 -4.08 -23.41 2.25
CA ALA A 30 -5.11 -23.60 1.23
C ALA A 30 -5.99 -24.83 1.50
N ARG A 31 -5.40 -25.91 2.07
CA ARG A 31 -6.13 -27.09 2.52
C ARG A 31 -7.06 -26.77 3.69
N LYS A 32 -6.60 -26.03 4.70
CA LYS A 32 -7.45 -25.57 5.81
C LYS A 32 -8.64 -24.73 5.33
N ASN A 33 -8.42 -23.88 4.33
CA ASN A 33 -9.44 -22.99 3.77
C ASN A 33 -10.27 -23.62 2.63
N LYS A 34 -10.14 -24.93 2.35
CA LYS A 34 -10.81 -25.65 1.24
C LYS A 34 -10.63 -25.01 -0.16
N LEU A 35 -9.61 -24.17 -0.36
CA LEU A 35 -9.39 -23.43 -1.60
C LEU A 35 -8.97 -24.35 -2.76
N LEU A 36 -8.28 -25.46 -2.45
CA LEU A 36 -7.79 -26.43 -3.42
C LEU A 36 -8.88 -27.35 -4.00
N ASN A 37 -10.10 -27.31 -3.47
CA ASN A 37 -11.19 -28.11 -4.02
C ASN A 37 -11.69 -27.55 -5.37
N ASN A 38 -11.39 -26.28 -5.66
CA ASN A 38 -11.76 -25.64 -6.91
C ASN A 38 -10.69 -25.89 -7.98
N LYS A 39 -10.99 -26.79 -8.94
CA LYS A 39 -10.11 -27.09 -10.09
C LYS A 39 -9.68 -25.84 -10.85
N LYS A 40 -10.55 -24.81 -10.94
CA LYS A 40 -10.23 -23.54 -11.61
C LYS A 40 -9.07 -22.81 -10.94
N LEU A 41 -8.96 -22.89 -9.62
CA LEU A 41 -7.91 -22.22 -8.84
C LEU A 41 -6.55 -22.89 -9.05
N ILE A 42 -6.51 -24.23 -9.08
CA ILE A 42 -5.28 -24.98 -9.37
C ILE A 42 -4.76 -24.66 -10.78
N VAL A 43 -5.66 -24.68 -11.78
CA VAL A 43 -5.30 -24.32 -13.16
C VAL A 43 -4.79 -22.89 -13.25
N TYR A 44 -5.44 -21.96 -12.55
CA TYR A 44 -5.00 -20.56 -12.45
C TYR A 44 -3.58 -20.44 -11.87
N LEU A 45 -3.27 -21.12 -10.76
CA LEU A 45 -1.95 -21.06 -10.12
C LEU A 45 -0.85 -21.56 -11.05
N LEU A 46 -1.07 -22.71 -11.70
CA LEU A 46 -0.09 -23.29 -12.63
C LEU A 46 0.10 -22.42 -13.87
N LEU A 47 -0.99 -21.95 -14.47
CA LEU A 47 -0.94 -21.14 -15.69
C LEU A 47 -0.23 -19.80 -15.41
N CYS A 48 -0.59 -19.11 -14.33
CA CYS A 48 0.10 -17.87 -13.95
C CYS A 48 1.58 -18.11 -13.65
N GLY A 49 1.92 -19.21 -12.96
CA GLY A 49 3.30 -19.58 -12.70
C GLY A 49 4.14 -19.75 -13.96
N ILE A 50 3.61 -20.48 -14.95
CA ILE A 50 4.28 -20.69 -16.24
C ILE A 50 4.40 -19.38 -17.01
N VAL A 51 3.34 -18.59 -17.09
CA VAL A 51 3.35 -17.29 -17.80
C VAL A 51 4.37 -16.33 -17.19
N LEU A 52 4.53 -16.32 -15.87
CA LEU A 52 5.55 -15.53 -15.18
C LEU A 52 6.97 -16.06 -15.40
N ALA A 53 7.13 -17.35 -15.71
CA ALA A 53 8.44 -17.94 -15.98
C ALA A 53 8.91 -17.73 -17.43
N LEU A 54 7.99 -17.58 -18.39
CA LEU A 54 8.30 -17.43 -19.82
C LEU A 54 9.32 -16.32 -20.12
N PRO A 55 9.24 -15.13 -19.52
CA PRO A 55 10.22 -14.09 -19.78
C PRO A 55 11.63 -14.43 -19.26
N GLY A 56 11.80 -15.50 -18.48
CA GLY A 56 13.12 -16.03 -18.10
C GLY A 56 13.97 -16.46 -19.30
N LEU A 57 13.36 -16.75 -20.44
CA LEU A 57 14.06 -17.00 -21.71
C LEU A 57 14.85 -15.79 -22.20
N SER A 58 14.56 -14.58 -21.73
CA SER A 58 15.38 -13.40 -22.01
C SER A 58 16.79 -13.46 -21.40
N GLY A 59 17.11 -14.54 -20.67
CA GLY A 59 18.47 -14.86 -20.24
C GLY A 59 19.51 -14.96 -21.35
N PHE A 60 19.11 -15.26 -22.59
CA PHE A 60 20.00 -15.29 -23.76
C PHE A 60 20.68 -13.96 -24.10
N MET A 61 20.23 -12.85 -23.49
CA MET A 61 20.78 -11.52 -23.75
C MET A 61 21.92 -11.13 -22.78
N ASP A 62 22.35 -12.06 -21.91
CA ASP A 62 23.47 -11.94 -20.97
C ASP A 62 23.56 -10.59 -20.26
N TYR A 63 24.49 -9.72 -20.69
CA TYR A 63 24.73 -8.39 -20.13
C TYR A 63 23.64 -7.39 -20.46
N ASN A 64 23.00 -7.49 -21.62
CA ASN A 64 21.94 -6.55 -22.03
C ASN A 64 20.67 -6.72 -21.19
N PHE A 65 20.54 -7.84 -20.47
CA PHE A 65 19.40 -8.07 -19.60
C PHE A 65 19.34 -7.04 -18.47
N MET A 66 20.47 -6.69 -17.87
CA MET A 66 20.55 -5.68 -16.82
C MET A 66 21.37 -4.48 -17.33
N PRO A 67 20.77 -3.28 -17.53
CA PRO A 67 19.53 -2.81 -16.91
C PRO A 67 18.27 -2.86 -17.81
N TYR A 68 18.40 -2.95 -19.14
CA TYR A 68 17.31 -2.60 -20.04
C TYR A 68 16.12 -3.57 -19.98
N ILE A 69 16.36 -4.87 -20.14
CA ILE A 69 15.29 -5.88 -20.13
C ILE A 69 14.69 -6.00 -18.74
N TYR A 70 15.51 -5.87 -17.69
CA TYR A 70 15.07 -5.88 -16.30
C TYR A 70 14.00 -4.80 -16.04
N VAL A 71 14.25 -3.56 -16.45
CA VAL A 71 13.29 -2.45 -16.27
C VAL A 71 12.04 -2.66 -17.13
N LEU A 72 12.20 -3.12 -18.37
CA LEU A 72 11.08 -3.43 -19.25
C LEU A 72 10.18 -4.53 -18.65
N LEU A 73 10.78 -5.60 -18.13
CA LEU A 73 10.07 -6.68 -17.44
C LEU A 73 9.38 -6.20 -16.18
N ALA A 74 10.01 -5.33 -15.39
CA ALA A 74 9.39 -4.75 -14.20
C ALA A 74 8.08 -4.01 -14.54
N ILE A 75 8.08 -3.22 -15.62
CA ILE A 75 6.87 -2.53 -16.10
C ILE A 75 5.83 -3.54 -16.60
N LEU A 76 6.25 -4.54 -17.39
CA LEU A 76 5.35 -5.60 -17.87
C LEU A 76 4.71 -6.37 -16.72
N TYR A 77 5.47 -6.77 -15.70
CA TYR A 77 4.96 -7.48 -14.53
C TYR A 77 4.03 -6.61 -13.69
N TRP A 78 4.26 -5.32 -13.62
CA TRP A 78 3.31 -4.40 -12.98
C TRP A 78 1.96 -4.38 -13.70
N THR A 79 1.96 -4.29 -15.05
CA THR A 79 0.71 -4.39 -15.84
C THR A 79 0.06 -5.77 -15.72
N ALA A 80 0.86 -6.85 -15.72
CA ALA A 80 0.39 -8.21 -15.51
C ALA A 80 -0.25 -8.38 -14.12
N GLY A 81 0.29 -7.74 -13.08
CA GLY A 81 -0.29 -7.70 -11.75
C GLY A 81 -1.67 -7.03 -11.72
N TYR A 82 -1.87 -5.99 -12.53
CA TYR A 82 -3.18 -5.36 -12.69
C TYR A 82 -4.20 -6.32 -13.34
N TYR A 83 -3.81 -7.02 -14.41
CA TYR A 83 -4.64 -8.06 -15.03
C TYR A 83 -4.89 -9.23 -14.09
N ASN A 84 -3.91 -9.60 -13.27
CA ASN A 84 -4.02 -10.68 -12.32
C ASN A 84 -5.15 -10.42 -11.31
N ARG A 85 -5.33 -9.18 -10.86
CA ARG A 85 -6.45 -8.78 -10.00
C ARG A 85 -7.81 -9.02 -10.67
N PHE A 86 -7.91 -8.75 -11.97
CA PHE A 86 -9.13 -9.03 -12.74
C PHE A 86 -9.37 -10.53 -12.89
N LEU A 87 -8.32 -11.29 -13.20
CA LEU A 87 -8.40 -12.74 -13.34
C LEU A 87 -8.80 -13.42 -12.02
N LEU A 88 -8.21 -12.99 -10.90
CA LEU A 88 -8.55 -13.47 -9.56
C LEU A 88 -10.04 -13.25 -9.26
N ARG A 89 -10.59 -12.06 -9.57
CA ARG A 89 -12.03 -11.80 -9.45
C ARG A 89 -12.85 -12.78 -10.28
N LYS A 90 -12.45 -13.08 -11.52
CA LYS A 90 -13.15 -14.02 -12.40
C LYS A 90 -13.11 -15.47 -11.88
N VAL A 91 -11.98 -15.91 -11.32
CA VAL A 91 -11.82 -17.25 -10.73
C VAL A 91 -12.73 -17.42 -9.50
N PHE A 92 -12.85 -16.37 -8.68
CA PHE A 92 -13.68 -16.38 -7.48
C PHE A 92 -15.15 -16.00 -7.70
N ALA A 93 -15.51 -15.37 -8.82
CA ALA A 93 -16.90 -15.02 -9.17
C ALA A 93 -17.82 -16.25 -9.25
N SER A 94 -17.26 -17.44 -9.40
CA SER A 94 -17.99 -18.71 -9.38
C SER A 94 -18.36 -19.19 -7.97
N GLY A 95 -17.88 -18.53 -6.91
CA GLY A 95 -18.15 -18.85 -5.50
C GLY A 95 -19.14 -17.89 -4.84
N LYS A 96 -19.74 -18.30 -3.71
CA LYS A 96 -20.77 -17.53 -2.99
C LYS A 96 -20.26 -16.25 -2.31
N GLU A 97 -18.97 -16.14 -2.04
CA GLU A 97 -18.39 -14.98 -1.34
C GLU A 97 -17.06 -14.54 -1.93
N THR A 98 -16.81 -13.22 -1.90
CA THR A 98 -15.52 -12.67 -2.33
C THR A 98 -14.45 -13.02 -1.31
N PRO A 99 -13.29 -13.56 -1.71
CA PRO A 99 -12.26 -13.99 -0.76
C PRO A 99 -11.71 -12.80 0.01
N SER A 100 -11.36 -13.03 1.28
CA SER A 100 -10.71 -12.04 2.14
C SER A 100 -9.38 -11.57 1.54
N PHE A 101 -8.94 -10.36 1.91
CA PHE A 101 -7.66 -9.81 1.44
C PHE A 101 -6.49 -10.75 1.71
N GLY A 102 -6.44 -11.37 2.90
CA GLY A 102 -5.38 -12.32 3.27
C GLY A 102 -5.27 -13.50 2.31
N ILE A 103 -6.39 -14.05 1.84
CA ILE A 103 -6.39 -15.14 0.86
C ILE A 103 -5.88 -14.67 -0.50
N ARG A 104 -6.32 -13.49 -0.96
CA ARG A 104 -5.85 -12.91 -2.24
C ARG A 104 -4.35 -12.61 -2.21
N CYS A 105 -3.87 -12.08 -1.09
CA CYS A 105 -2.47 -11.80 -0.84
C CYS A 105 -1.66 -13.10 -0.86
N LEU A 106 -2.09 -14.11 -0.09
CA LEU A 106 -1.43 -15.42 -0.05
C LEU A 106 -1.32 -16.06 -1.44
N LEU A 107 -2.41 -16.05 -2.21
CA LEU A 107 -2.39 -16.60 -3.58
C LEU A 107 -1.44 -15.84 -4.48
N THR A 108 -1.43 -14.51 -4.41
CA THR A 108 -0.54 -13.67 -5.22
C THR A 108 0.93 -13.91 -4.87
N VAL A 109 1.26 -13.98 -3.57
CA VAL A 109 2.61 -14.33 -3.10
C VAL A 109 3.02 -15.72 -3.57
N THR A 110 2.10 -16.69 -3.51
CA THR A 110 2.37 -18.06 -3.99
C THR A 110 2.68 -18.07 -5.49
N VAL A 111 1.90 -17.33 -6.29
CA VAL A 111 2.11 -17.20 -7.74
C VAL A 111 3.45 -16.52 -8.06
N VAL A 112 3.79 -15.43 -7.35
CA VAL A 112 5.06 -14.72 -7.52
C VAL A 112 6.23 -15.61 -7.16
N LEU A 113 6.16 -16.35 -6.05
CA LEU A 113 7.23 -17.25 -5.65
C LEU A 113 7.40 -18.38 -6.67
N LEU A 114 6.31 -19.06 -7.04
CA LEU A 114 6.35 -20.13 -8.05
C LEU A 114 6.93 -19.62 -9.37
N GLY A 115 6.47 -18.44 -9.84
CA GLY A 115 6.99 -17.78 -11.02
C GLY A 115 8.47 -17.44 -10.90
N ALA A 116 8.91 -16.87 -9.77
CA ALA A 116 10.30 -16.50 -9.52
C ALA A 116 11.24 -17.72 -9.45
N GLY A 117 10.80 -18.83 -8.86
CA GLY A 117 11.58 -20.07 -8.82
C GLY A 117 11.77 -20.67 -10.21
N LEU A 118 10.69 -20.79 -10.98
CA LEU A 118 10.77 -21.28 -12.36
C LEU A 118 11.57 -20.31 -13.24
N PHE A 119 11.34 -19.01 -13.12
CA PHE A 119 12.08 -17.96 -13.83
C PHE A 119 13.57 -18.06 -13.55
N SER A 120 13.97 -18.18 -12.28
CA SER A 120 15.39 -18.26 -11.90
C SER A 120 16.08 -19.48 -12.50
N VAL A 121 15.39 -20.63 -12.56
CA VAL A 121 15.92 -21.85 -13.18
C VAL A 121 16.06 -21.63 -14.69
N VAL A 122 14.99 -21.24 -15.37
CA VAL A 122 14.99 -21.01 -16.82
C VAL A 122 16.07 -19.99 -17.21
N PHE A 123 16.15 -18.88 -16.46
CA PHE A 123 17.13 -17.83 -16.70
C PHE A 123 18.57 -18.34 -16.55
N ASN A 124 18.88 -19.10 -15.49
CA ASN A 124 20.22 -19.64 -15.27
C ASN A 124 20.60 -20.78 -16.22
N LEU A 125 19.62 -21.40 -16.88
CA LEU A 125 19.88 -22.31 -17.99
C LEU A 125 20.21 -21.56 -19.28
N CYS A 126 19.66 -20.35 -19.46
CA CYS A 126 19.84 -19.54 -20.67
C CYS A 126 21.00 -18.54 -20.59
N ASN A 127 21.44 -18.15 -19.40
CA ASN A 127 22.40 -17.07 -19.17
C ASN A 127 23.71 -17.60 -18.57
N GLU A 128 24.84 -17.22 -19.15
CA GLU A 128 26.17 -17.70 -18.72
C GLU A 128 26.60 -17.17 -17.35
N LEU A 129 26.09 -16.00 -16.95
CA LEU A 129 26.45 -15.31 -15.71
C LEU A 129 25.68 -15.84 -14.48
N GLN A 130 24.64 -16.65 -14.69
CA GLN A 130 23.91 -17.41 -13.67
C GLN A 130 23.39 -16.61 -12.46
N TYR A 131 23.03 -15.33 -12.65
CA TYR A 131 22.49 -14.44 -11.61
C TYR A 131 20.95 -14.44 -11.52
N GLY A 132 20.29 -15.54 -11.91
CA GLY A 132 18.85 -15.69 -12.04
C GLY A 132 18.04 -15.30 -10.81
N ILE A 133 18.61 -15.45 -9.61
CA ILE A 133 17.98 -14.98 -8.36
C ILE A 133 17.79 -13.47 -8.39
N TRP A 134 18.84 -12.72 -8.74
CA TRP A 134 18.77 -11.26 -8.85
C TRP A 134 17.86 -10.86 -10.00
N ALA A 135 17.94 -11.54 -11.14
CA ALA A 135 17.05 -11.31 -12.26
C ALA A 135 15.57 -11.49 -11.88
N SER A 136 15.23 -12.49 -11.06
CA SER A 136 13.86 -12.77 -10.63
C SER A 136 13.22 -11.67 -9.77
N THR A 137 14.01 -10.75 -9.21
CA THR A 137 13.47 -9.61 -8.44
C THR A 137 12.64 -8.66 -9.29
N CYS A 138 12.76 -8.71 -10.63
CA CYS A 138 11.88 -7.98 -11.54
C CYS A 138 10.40 -8.39 -11.44
N LEU A 139 10.08 -9.52 -10.80
CA LEU A 139 8.70 -9.95 -10.55
C LEU A 139 8.04 -9.22 -9.37
N LEU A 140 8.80 -8.55 -8.49
CA LEU A 140 8.24 -7.86 -7.31
C LEU A 140 7.10 -6.86 -7.63
N PRO A 141 7.18 -6.03 -8.70
CA PRO A 141 6.11 -5.13 -9.09
C PRO A 141 4.77 -5.81 -9.38
N PHE A 142 4.75 -7.13 -9.63
CA PHE A 142 3.51 -7.89 -9.83
C PHE A 142 2.57 -7.86 -8.61
N ALA A 143 3.13 -7.81 -7.39
CA ALA A 143 2.33 -7.75 -6.17
C ALA A 143 1.76 -6.34 -5.88
N PHE A 144 2.35 -5.30 -6.48
CA PHE A 144 2.05 -3.91 -6.17
C PHE A 144 0.58 -3.51 -6.44
N PRO A 145 -0.05 -3.86 -7.59
CA PRO A 145 -1.43 -3.49 -7.86
C PRO A 145 -2.43 -4.03 -6.83
N LEU A 146 -2.17 -5.21 -6.26
CA LEU A 146 -3.00 -5.78 -5.20
C LEU A 146 -2.90 -4.95 -3.92
N LEU A 147 -1.67 -4.69 -3.46
CA LEU A 147 -1.39 -3.94 -2.25
C LEU A 147 -1.95 -2.52 -2.36
N TYR A 148 -1.67 -1.83 -3.46
CA TYR A 148 -2.17 -0.50 -3.74
C TYR A 148 -3.70 -0.43 -3.62
N SER A 149 -4.41 -1.39 -4.23
CA SER A 149 -5.88 -1.40 -4.17
C SER A 149 -6.43 -1.61 -2.76
N GLN A 150 -5.74 -2.43 -1.94
CA GLN A 150 -6.14 -2.63 -0.56
C GLN A 150 -5.88 -1.38 0.27
N THR A 151 -4.73 -0.73 0.09
CA THR A 151 -4.39 0.51 0.79
C THR A 151 -5.40 1.62 0.49
N VAL A 152 -5.78 1.78 -0.78
CA VAL A 152 -6.79 2.77 -1.19
C VAL A 152 -8.14 2.47 -0.55
N ASN A 153 -8.59 1.22 -0.56
CA ASN A 153 -9.85 0.84 0.10
C ASN A 153 -9.79 1.12 1.61
N SER A 154 -8.70 0.71 2.28
CA SER A 154 -8.51 0.95 3.71
C SER A 154 -8.42 2.43 4.06
N TYR A 155 -7.91 3.28 3.16
CA TYR A 155 -7.90 4.73 3.33
C TYR A 155 -9.33 5.32 3.28
N PHE A 156 -10.15 4.87 2.32
CA PHE A 156 -11.55 5.31 2.21
C PHE A 156 -12.45 4.75 3.32
N ASP A 157 -12.07 3.64 3.95
CA ASP A 157 -12.77 3.08 5.10
C ASP A 157 -12.54 3.87 6.40
N ILE A 158 -11.57 4.80 6.44
CA ILE A 158 -11.32 5.66 7.62
C ILE A 158 -12.45 6.69 7.70
N PRO A 159 -13.25 6.71 8.79
CA PRO A 159 -14.29 7.72 8.96
C PRO A 159 -13.65 9.11 9.09
N LEU A 160 -14.27 10.11 8.46
CA LEU A 160 -13.82 11.50 8.60
C LEU A 160 -13.92 11.94 10.06
N GLU A 161 -12.88 12.60 10.55
CA GLU A 161 -12.88 13.17 11.89
C GLU A 161 -13.97 14.25 11.98
N ILE A 162 -15.00 14.00 12.79
CA ILE A 162 -16.01 15.01 13.10
C ILE A 162 -15.36 15.97 14.09
N TYR A 163 -14.82 17.08 13.59
CA TYR A 163 -14.31 18.14 14.46
C TYR A 163 -15.45 18.66 15.34
N LYS A 164 -15.24 18.63 16.66
CA LYS A 164 -16.14 19.29 17.60
C LYS A 164 -16.00 20.80 17.38
N VAL A 165 -16.92 21.37 16.60
CA VAL A 165 -16.99 22.82 16.42
C VAL A 165 -17.16 23.45 17.80
N TRP A 166 -16.29 24.40 18.13
CA TRP A 166 -16.40 25.16 19.36
C TRP A 166 -17.70 25.97 19.28
N LYS A 167 -18.70 25.58 20.09
CA LYS A 167 -19.95 26.32 20.23
C LYS A 167 -19.82 27.19 21.47
N TYR A 168 -20.06 28.49 21.33
CA TYR A 168 -20.31 29.36 22.47
C TYR A 168 -21.49 28.77 23.26
N SER A 169 -21.34 28.58 24.57
CA SER A 169 -22.47 28.23 25.44
C SER A 169 -23.45 29.40 25.45
N GLU A 170 -24.73 29.13 25.24
CA GLU A 170 -25.79 30.14 25.40
C GLU A 170 -25.96 30.59 26.86
N GLU A 171 -25.39 29.85 27.82
CA GLU A 171 -25.22 30.25 29.21
C GLU A 171 -24.07 31.25 29.32
N TYR A 172 -24.32 32.48 28.91
CA TYR A 172 -23.55 33.64 29.34
C TYR A 172 -24.19 34.17 30.63
N ASP A 173 -23.59 33.83 31.78
CA ASP A 173 -24.06 34.30 33.08
C ASP A 173 -23.68 35.78 33.28
N SER A 174 -24.58 36.67 32.82
CA SER A 174 -24.43 38.12 32.92
C SER A 174 -24.34 38.64 34.36
N ASP A 175 -24.78 37.85 35.34
CA ASP A 175 -24.86 38.28 36.74
C ASP A 175 -23.49 38.27 37.44
N SER A 176 -22.48 37.64 36.83
CA SER A 176 -21.10 37.62 37.34
C SER A 176 -20.27 38.87 36.95
N LEU A 177 -20.77 39.71 36.03
CA LEU A 177 -20.04 40.88 35.55
C LEU A 177 -20.27 42.10 36.46
N TYR A 178 -19.68 42.08 37.65
CA TYR A 178 -19.72 43.22 38.57
C TYR A 178 -18.78 44.34 38.07
N ILE A 179 -19.33 45.35 37.41
CA ILE A 179 -18.58 46.57 37.03
C ILE A 179 -18.46 47.46 38.28
N ASN A 180 -17.25 47.56 38.83
CA ASN A 180 -16.99 48.44 39.96
C ASN A 180 -17.05 49.92 39.52
N ARG A 181 -18.20 50.57 39.71
CA ARG A 181 -18.45 51.95 39.28
C ARG A 181 -17.53 52.99 39.93
N GLU A 182 -16.99 52.69 41.12
CA GLU A 182 -16.09 53.59 41.84
C GLU A 182 -14.69 53.63 41.24
N ARG A 183 -14.28 52.56 40.53
CA ARG A 183 -13.00 52.44 39.81
C ARG A 183 -13.25 52.20 38.32
N SER A 184 -13.99 53.13 37.71
CA SER A 184 -14.24 53.11 36.27
C SER A 184 -13.23 53.98 35.52
N ILE A 185 -12.60 53.39 34.51
CA ILE A 185 -11.74 54.08 33.56
C ILE A 185 -12.50 54.33 32.26
N VAL A 186 -12.22 55.46 31.61
CA VAL A 186 -12.75 55.74 30.26
C VAL A 186 -11.77 55.13 29.27
N VAL A 187 -12.27 54.21 28.44
CA VAL A 187 -11.49 53.52 27.42
C VAL A 187 -12.01 53.98 26.06
N ASP A 188 -11.09 54.49 25.25
CA ASP A 188 -11.31 54.75 23.83
C ASP A 188 -10.85 53.53 23.04
N VAL A 189 -11.78 52.86 22.38
CA VAL A 189 -11.48 51.73 21.50
C VAL A 189 -11.62 52.19 20.06
N GLU A 190 -10.55 52.05 19.29
CA GLU A 190 -10.54 52.32 17.85
C GLU A 190 -10.77 51.00 17.11
N ILE A 191 -11.89 50.91 16.40
CA ILE A 191 -12.27 49.70 15.66
C ILE A 191 -12.22 50.00 14.17
N PHE A 192 -11.46 49.17 13.45
CA PHE A 192 -11.47 49.14 11.99
C PHE A 192 -12.46 48.06 11.53
N ARG A 193 -13.48 48.46 10.76
CA ARG A 193 -14.51 47.52 10.29
C ARG A 193 -13.99 46.54 9.23
N LYS A 194 -12.95 46.96 8.49
CA LYS A 194 -12.23 46.18 7.48
C LYS A 194 -10.74 46.49 7.56
N VAL A 195 -9.90 45.56 7.10
CA VAL A 195 -8.43 45.70 7.19
C VAL A 195 -7.90 46.86 6.34
N ASP A 196 -8.57 47.19 5.23
CA ASP A 196 -8.16 48.25 4.31
C ASP A 196 -8.77 49.63 4.61
N ASP A 197 -9.46 49.79 5.74
CA ASP A 197 -10.17 51.04 6.04
C ASP A 197 -9.19 52.12 6.51
N SER A 198 -9.22 53.30 5.88
CA SER A 198 -8.23 54.36 6.14
C SER A 198 -8.48 55.14 7.43
N ALA A 199 -9.68 55.02 8.02
CA ALA A 199 -10.05 55.71 9.25
C ALA A 199 -10.74 54.75 10.22
N ALA A 200 -10.30 54.77 11.49
CA ALA A 200 -10.95 54.02 12.56
C ALA A 200 -12.21 54.74 13.04
N GLU A 201 -13.24 53.97 13.41
CA GLU A 201 -14.32 54.49 14.22
C GLU A 201 -13.93 54.39 15.69
N ARG A 202 -13.95 55.52 16.40
CA ARG A 202 -13.63 55.58 17.83
C ARG A 202 -14.90 55.45 18.65
N ILE A 203 -14.93 54.45 19.52
CA ILE A 203 -16.00 54.22 20.48
C ILE A 203 -15.45 54.45 21.88
N THR A 204 -16.04 55.40 22.59
CA THR A 204 -15.68 55.70 23.98
C THR A 204 -16.64 54.99 24.93
N GLY A 205 -16.10 54.20 25.85
CA GLY A 205 -16.87 53.47 26.86
C GLY A 205 -16.25 53.59 28.25
N LYS A 206 -17.03 53.29 29.30
CA LYS A 206 -16.50 53.15 30.66
C LYS A 206 -16.35 51.68 30.98
N ALA A 207 -15.16 51.28 31.42
CA ALA A 207 -14.85 49.92 31.86
C ALA A 207 -14.31 49.93 33.29
N SER A 208 -14.44 48.81 34.00
CA SER A 208 -13.80 48.65 35.33
C SER A 208 -12.29 48.45 35.14
N GLU A 209 -11.49 49.00 36.05
CA GLU A 209 -10.01 48.88 36.01
C GLU A 209 -9.53 47.42 36.02
N ASP A 210 -10.30 46.51 36.61
CA ASP A 210 -9.98 45.08 36.76
C ASP A 210 -10.26 44.22 35.51
N VAL A 211 -10.76 44.82 34.41
CA VAL A 211 -11.06 44.08 33.17
C VAL A 211 -9.75 43.81 32.41
N ILE A 212 -9.34 42.55 32.38
CA ILE A 212 -8.22 42.08 31.55
C ILE A 212 -8.72 42.02 30.10
N PHE A 213 -8.23 42.92 29.24
CA PHE A 213 -8.44 42.83 27.80
C PHE A 213 -7.46 41.81 27.21
N GLY A 214 -7.97 40.68 26.72
CA GLY A 214 -7.19 39.60 26.12
C GLY A 214 -8.03 38.79 25.13
#